data_AF-A0A9E5BJK4-F1
#
_entry.id   AF-A0A9E5BJK4-F1
#
_cell.length_a   1.000
_cell.length_b   1.000
_cell.length_c   1.000
_cell.angle_alpha   90.00
_cell.angle_beta   90.00
_cell.angle_gamma   90.00
#
_symmetry.space_group_name_H-M   'P 1'
#
loop_
_entity.id
_entity.type
_entity.pdbx_description
1 polymer ?
#
loop_
_entity_poly.entity_id
_entity_poly.type
_entity_poly.pdbx_seq_one_letter_code
_entity_poly.pdbx_strand_id
1 'polypeptide(L)'
;MTIQFSTKVLADIDFKSPKGAAAVCGLSGDCLVVAYRANELSQLEALDDLLGGAISEARSVGDLDGKAGACTLLRSTRAWALNNVKLKRVLLVGLGDNESLGDFAKIARSILKAVSGGSIQSVLWHTSSFVGKQKSNQSPTAIVERI
;
A
#
# COMPACT_ATOMS: atom_id res chain seq x y z
N MET A 1 4.02 4.12 -22.82
CA MET A 1 3.18 4.74 -21.78
C MET A 1 4.06 5.67 -20.97
N THR A 2 3.77 6.97 -20.96
CA THR A 2 4.54 7.95 -20.18
C THR A 2 3.91 8.06 -18.80
N ILE A 3 4.64 7.72 -17.75
CA ILE A 3 4.16 7.83 -16.36
C ILE A 3 4.55 9.19 -15.82
N GLN A 4 3.58 9.95 -15.31
CA GLN A 4 3.84 11.19 -14.59
C GLN A 4 3.72 10.95 -13.09
N PHE A 5 4.73 11.43 -12.35
CA PHE A 5 4.71 11.43 -10.89
C PHE A 5 4.21 12.78 -10.39
N SER A 6 3.28 12.74 -9.44
CA SER A 6 2.78 13.93 -8.76
C SER A 6 3.60 14.19 -7.50
N THR A 7 3.89 15.45 -7.22
CA THR A 7 4.51 15.88 -5.95
C THR A 7 3.48 16.13 -4.84
N LYS A 8 2.18 15.88 -5.09
CA LYS A 8 1.16 15.97 -4.05
C LYS A 8 1.42 14.91 -2.99
N VAL A 9 1.96 15.37 -1.86
CA VAL A 9 2.14 14.56 -0.67
C VAL A 9 0.78 14.37 -0.02
N LEU A 10 0.33 13.12 0.07
CA LEU A 10 -0.77 12.78 0.96
C LEU A 10 -0.24 12.90 2.40
N ALA A 11 -1.08 13.38 3.32
CA ALA A 11 -0.72 13.35 4.73
C ALA A 11 -0.27 11.93 5.11
N ASP A 12 0.72 11.83 5.99
CA ASP A 12 1.16 10.52 6.47
C ASP A 12 -0.01 9.88 7.23
N ILE A 13 -0.59 8.83 6.65
CA ILE A 13 -1.83 8.26 7.11
C ILE A 13 -1.55 6.87 7.67
N ASP A 14 -1.67 6.72 8.97
CA ASP A 14 -1.61 5.39 9.57
C ASP A 14 -2.97 4.68 9.40
N PHE A 15 -2.93 3.47 8.84
CA PHE A 15 -4.09 2.57 8.75
C PHE A 15 -4.49 1.98 10.11
N LYS A 16 -3.75 2.26 11.19
CA LYS A 16 -4.18 1.97 12.57
C LYS A 16 -5.37 2.81 13.03
N SER A 17 -5.62 3.96 12.42
CA SER A 17 -6.74 4.83 12.81
C SER A 17 -7.87 4.79 11.77
N PRO A 18 -9.15 4.62 12.17
CA PRO A 18 -10.28 4.66 11.25
C PRO A 18 -10.37 5.99 10.46
N LYS A 19 -10.00 7.11 11.10
CA LYS A 19 -9.98 8.42 10.45
C LYS A 19 -8.96 8.50 9.32
N GLY A 20 -7.77 7.94 9.53
CA GLY A 20 -6.73 7.86 8.50
C GLY A 20 -7.19 7.01 7.32
N ALA A 21 -7.61 5.77 7.59
CA ALA A 21 -8.08 4.87 6.54
C ALA A 21 -9.22 5.49 5.71
N ALA A 22 -10.18 6.15 6.37
CA ALA A 22 -11.28 6.84 5.71
C ALA A 22 -10.80 8.03 4.85
N ALA A 23 -9.82 8.80 5.32
CA ALA A 23 -9.25 9.91 4.57
C ALA A 23 -8.61 9.45 3.26
N VAL A 24 -7.82 8.35 3.28
CA VAL A 24 -7.24 7.77 2.05
C VAL A 24 -8.32 7.22 1.13
N CYS A 25 -9.27 6.46 1.67
CA CYS A 25 -10.34 5.85 0.89
C CYS A 25 -11.28 6.89 0.25
N GLY A 26 -11.39 8.08 0.83
CA GLY A 26 -12.17 9.19 0.30
C GLY A 26 -11.50 9.97 -0.85
N LEU A 27 -10.23 9.67 -1.16
CA LEU A 27 -9.51 10.25 -2.29
C LEU A 27 -9.97 9.62 -3.61
N SER A 28 -10.06 10.42 -4.67
CA SER A 28 -10.33 9.91 -6.01
C SER A 28 -9.05 9.32 -6.62
N GLY A 29 -9.09 8.05 -7.02
CA GLY A 29 -8.00 7.37 -7.71
C GLY A 29 -8.43 5.99 -8.21
N ASP A 30 -7.75 5.47 -9.23
CA ASP A 30 -8.09 4.16 -9.78
C ASP A 30 -7.51 3.00 -8.96
N CYS A 31 -6.42 3.23 -8.25
CA CYS A 31 -5.77 2.23 -7.43
C CYS A 31 -5.01 2.87 -6.26
N LEU A 32 -5.18 2.34 -5.05
CA LEU A 32 -4.29 2.59 -3.92
C LEU A 32 -3.27 1.45 -3.85
N VAL A 33 -1.99 1.76 -3.63
CA VAL A 33 -0.93 0.77 -3.40
C VAL A 33 -0.52 0.81 -1.94
N VAL A 34 -0.63 -0.34 -1.27
CA VAL A 34 -0.27 -0.52 0.14
C VAL A 34 0.67 -1.71 0.27
N ALA A 35 1.79 -1.52 0.95
CA ALA A 35 2.69 -2.58 1.30
C ALA A 35 2.30 -3.23 2.63
N TYR A 36 2.63 -4.51 2.80
CA TYR A 36 2.42 -5.23 4.05
C TYR A 36 3.49 -6.30 4.27
N ARG A 37 3.65 -6.71 5.53
CA ARG A 37 4.32 -7.94 5.93
C ARG A 37 3.28 -8.92 6.47
N ALA A 38 3.50 -10.21 6.27
CA ALA A 38 2.55 -11.24 6.68
C ALA A 38 2.20 -11.19 8.18
N ASN A 39 3.18 -10.82 9.01
CA ASN A 39 3.02 -10.66 10.47
C ASN A 39 2.44 -9.31 10.90
N GLU A 40 2.30 -8.34 10.00
CA GLU A 40 1.81 -6.98 10.28
C GLU A 40 0.46 -6.68 9.62
N LEU A 41 -0.21 -7.69 9.06
CA LEU A 41 -1.48 -7.52 8.36
C LEU A 41 -2.59 -6.94 9.26
N SER A 42 -2.53 -7.18 10.57
CA SER A 42 -3.46 -6.60 11.54
C SER A 42 -3.41 -5.07 11.61
N GLN A 43 -2.32 -4.45 11.16
CA GLN A 43 -2.23 -2.98 11.07
C GLN A 43 -3.15 -2.39 9.99
N LEU A 44 -3.72 -3.23 9.11
CA LEU A 44 -4.64 -2.83 8.06
C LEU A 44 -6.12 -3.04 8.43
N GLU A 45 -6.43 -3.37 9.69
CA GLU A 45 -7.80 -3.65 10.14
C GLU A 45 -8.78 -2.51 9.80
N ALA A 46 -8.42 -1.26 10.10
CA ALA A 46 -9.32 -0.14 9.80
C ALA A 46 -9.49 0.12 8.30
N LEU A 47 -8.51 -0.26 7.48
CA LEU A 47 -8.67 -0.27 6.02
C LEU A 47 -9.62 -1.41 5.62
N ASP A 48 -9.42 -2.61 6.16
CA ASP A 48 -10.24 -3.78 5.85
C ASP A 48 -11.73 -3.57 6.17
N ASP A 49 -12.04 -2.94 7.30
CA ASP A 49 -13.40 -2.57 7.68
C ASP A 49 -14.08 -1.72 6.60
N LEU A 50 -13.37 -0.73 6.05
CA LEU A 50 -13.86 0.12 4.96
C LEU A 50 -14.00 -0.66 3.65
N LEU A 51 -13.12 -1.64 3.42
CA LEU A 51 -13.19 -2.52 2.25
C LEU A 51 -14.19 -3.68 2.43
N GLY A 52 -14.90 -3.74 3.56
CA GLY A 52 -15.90 -4.76 3.84
C GLY A 52 -15.31 -6.15 4.10
N GLY A 53 -14.12 -6.23 4.69
CA GLY A 53 -13.46 -7.50 5.02
C GLY A 53 -12.67 -8.14 3.85
N ALA A 54 -12.47 -7.42 2.75
CA ALA A 54 -11.83 -7.95 1.55
C ALA A 54 -10.36 -8.39 1.76
N ILE A 55 -9.61 -7.74 2.66
CA ILE A 55 -8.25 -8.12 3.03
C ILE A 55 -8.28 -9.41 3.86
N SER A 56 -9.18 -9.49 4.84
CA SER A 56 -9.35 -10.71 5.65
C SER A 56 -9.80 -11.90 4.80
N GLU A 57 -10.70 -11.69 3.86
CA GLU A 57 -11.14 -12.72 2.91
C GLU A 57 -9.95 -13.20 2.06
N ALA A 58 -9.23 -12.29 1.41
CA ALA A 58 -8.03 -12.61 0.61
C ALA A 58 -6.98 -13.37 1.44
N ARG A 59 -6.80 -13.01 2.72
CA ARG A 59 -5.93 -13.74 3.65
C ARG A 59 -6.42 -15.17 3.86
N SER A 60 -7.71 -15.35 4.12
CA SER A 60 -8.31 -16.65 4.45
C SER A 60 -8.22 -17.67 3.31
N VAL A 61 -8.27 -17.20 2.06
CA VAL A 61 -8.15 -18.04 0.86
C VAL A 61 -6.70 -18.22 0.41
N GLY A 62 -5.73 -17.58 1.09
CA GLY A 62 -4.30 -17.76 0.84
C GLY A 62 -3.72 -16.87 -0.25
N ASP A 63 -4.43 -15.83 -0.70
CA ASP A 63 -3.95 -14.90 -1.73
C ASP A 63 -2.86 -13.94 -1.21
N LEU A 64 -2.68 -13.86 0.11
CA LEU A 64 -1.74 -12.97 0.78
C LEU A 64 -0.53 -13.73 1.35
N ASP A 65 0.42 -14.11 0.49
CA ASP A 65 1.60 -14.88 0.90
C ASP A 65 2.73 -14.04 1.55
N GLY A 66 2.66 -12.71 1.42
CA GLY A 66 3.57 -11.75 2.05
C GLY A 66 4.98 -11.72 1.46
N LYS A 67 5.27 -12.49 0.40
CA LYS A 67 6.59 -12.55 -0.21
C LYS A 67 6.94 -11.22 -0.89
N ALA A 68 8.23 -10.89 -0.93
CA ALA A 68 8.72 -9.68 -1.58
C ALA A 68 8.26 -9.61 -3.05
N GLY A 69 7.44 -8.61 -3.35
CA GLY A 69 6.89 -8.34 -4.68
C GLY A 69 5.70 -9.20 -5.09
N ALA A 70 5.11 -9.97 -4.16
CA ALA A 70 3.80 -10.58 -4.36
C ALA A 70 2.73 -9.49 -4.38
N CYS A 71 1.80 -9.55 -5.32
CA CYS A 71 0.83 -8.50 -5.58
C CYS A 71 -0.58 -9.08 -5.60
N THR A 72 -1.47 -8.52 -4.78
CA THR A 72 -2.88 -8.94 -4.69
C THR A 72 -3.78 -7.74 -4.94
N LEU A 73 -4.56 -7.79 -6.01
CA LEU A 73 -5.38 -6.66 -6.47
C LEU A 73 -6.84 -6.87 -6.06
N LEU A 74 -7.27 -6.15 -5.04
CA LEU A 74 -8.65 -6.07 -4.60
C LEU A 74 -9.42 -5.07 -5.48
N ARG A 75 -10.64 -5.42 -5.85
CA ARG A 75 -11.50 -4.59 -6.70
C ARG A 75 -12.69 -4.09 -5.89
N SER A 76 -13.16 -2.89 -6.23
CA SER A 76 -14.31 -2.29 -5.59
C SER A 76 -15.52 -3.21 -5.64
N THR A 77 -16.15 -3.39 -4.48
CA THR A 77 -17.41 -4.11 -4.32
C THR A 77 -18.52 -3.14 -3.91
N ARG A 78 -19.75 -3.64 -3.72
CA ARG A 78 -20.85 -2.83 -3.18
C ARG A 78 -20.56 -2.31 -1.77
N ALA A 79 -19.83 -3.08 -0.94
CA ALA A 79 -19.49 -2.68 0.42
C ALA A 79 -18.62 -1.41 0.44
N TRP A 80 -17.69 -1.28 -0.51
CA TRP A 80 -16.82 -0.11 -0.64
C TRP A 80 -17.64 1.16 -0.86
N ALA A 81 -18.63 1.10 -1.74
CA ALA A 81 -19.53 2.22 -2.01
C ALA A 81 -20.37 2.62 -0.79
N LEU A 82 -20.86 1.63 -0.01
CA LEU A 82 -21.59 1.89 1.23
C LEU A 82 -20.70 2.56 2.30
N ASN A 83 -19.40 2.25 2.28
CA ASN A 83 -18.39 2.84 3.17
C ASN A 83 -17.74 4.12 2.61
N ASN A 84 -18.31 4.73 1.56
CA ASN A 84 -17.81 5.95 0.91
C ASN A 84 -16.37 5.83 0.36
N VAL A 85 -15.91 4.62 0.05
CA VAL A 85 -14.62 4.38 -0.60
C VAL A 85 -14.75 4.78 -2.07
N LYS A 86 -13.98 5.78 -2.50
CA LYS A 86 -13.96 6.29 -3.89
C LYS A 86 -12.94 5.59 -4.77
N LEU A 87 -12.07 4.78 -4.19
CA LEU A 87 -11.06 4.01 -4.89
C LEU A 87 -11.70 2.86 -5.67
N LYS A 88 -11.25 2.63 -6.90
CA LYS A 88 -11.73 1.49 -7.71
C LYS A 88 -11.04 0.19 -7.32
N ARG A 89 -9.80 0.26 -6.81
CA ARG A 89 -8.92 -0.88 -6.52
C ARG A 89 -7.98 -0.58 -5.37
N VAL A 90 -7.55 -1.64 -4.69
CA VAL A 90 -6.45 -1.62 -3.70
C VAL A 90 -5.48 -2.73 -4.08
N LEU A 91 -4.22 -2.37 -4.34
CA LEU A 91 -3.14 -3.30 -4.60
C LEU A 91 -2.33 -3.49 -3.32
N LEU A 92 -2.45 -4.68 -2.73
CA LEU A 92 -1.61 -5.11 -1.62
C LEU A 92 -0.31 -5.70 -2.15
N VAL A 93 0.81 -5.33 -1.52
CA VAL A 93 2.14 -5.74 -1.96
C VAL A 93 2.93 -6.31 -0.79
N GLY A 94 3.37 -7.57 -0.91
CA GLY A 94 4.23 -8.20 0.09
C GLY A 94 5.63 -7.60 0.09
N LEU A 95 6.12 -7.21 1.26
CA LEU A 95 7.50 -6.74 1.44
C LEU A 95 8.49 -7.89 1.66
N GLY A 96 8.02 -9.07 2.07
CA GLY A 96 8.89 -10.14 2.57
C GLY A 96 9.53 -9.78 3.92
N ASP A 97 10.51 -10.59 4.32
CA ASP A 97 11.19 -10.46 5.60
C ASP A 97 12.52 -9.70 5.49
N ASN A 98 13.12 -9.67 4.30
CA ASN A 98 14.42 -9.05 4.06
C ASN A 98 14.27 -7.61 3.56
N GLU A 99 15.11 -6.71 4.06
CA GLU A 99 15.20 -5.33 3.60
C GLU A 99 16.46 -5.15 2.74
N SER A 100 16.46 -5.78 1.56
CA SER A 100 17.56 -5.64 0.60
C SER A 100 17.20 -4.68 -0.54
N LEU A 101 18.20 -4.02 -1.13
CA LEU A 101 18.00 -3.23 -2.35
C LEU A 101 17.46 -4.08 -3.51
N GLY A 102 17.83 -5.36 -3.56
CA GLY A 102 17.32 -6.32 -4.54
C GLY A 102 15.81 -6.55 -4.40
N ASP A 103 15.35 -6.73 -3.16
CA ASP A 103 13.92 -6.89 -2.86
C ASP A 103 13.14 -5.61 -3.12
N PHE A 104 13.68 -4.44 -2.75
CA PHE A 104 13.07 -3.15 -3.09
C PHE A 104 12.87 -3.00 -4.60
N ALA A 105 13.92 -3.26 -5.39
CA ALA A 105 13.83 -3.18 -6.85
C ALA A 105 12.85 -4.21 -7.43
N LYS A 106 12.77 -5.41 -6.84
CA LYS A 106 11.80 -6.44 -7.21
C LYS A 106 10.37 -5.98 -6.93
N ILE A 107 10.10 -5.47 -5.73
CA ILE A 107 8.82 -4.93 -5.29
C ILE A 107 8.37 -3.79 -6.22
N ALA A 108 9.24 -2.81 -6.47
CA ALA A 108 8.93 -1.69 -7.34
C ALA A 108 8.57 -2.13 -8.77
N ARG A 109 9.32 -3.10 -9.34
CA ARG A 109 9.01 -3.69 -10.65
C ARG A 109 7.69 -4.44 -10.66
N SER A 110 7.39 -5.22 -9.62
CA SER A 110 6.12 -5.95 -9.50
C SER A 110 4.93 -4.99 -9.46
N ILE A 111 5.02 -3.93 -8.65
CA ILE A 111 3.99 -2.89 -8.56
C ILE A 111 3.81 -2.24 -9.93
N LEU A 112 4.90 -1.80 -10.55
CA LEU A 112 4.85 -1.13 -11.84
C LEU A 112 4.20 -2.03 -12.91
N LYS A 113 4.53 -3.32 -12.94
CA LYS A 113 3.93 -4.30 -13.84
C LYS A 113 2.42 -4.46 -13.57
N ALA A 114 2.02 -4.53 -12.30
CA ALA A 114 0.62 -4.67 -11.91
C ALA A 114 -0.23 -3.45 -12.29
N VAL A 115 0.32 -2.23 -12.16
CA VAL A 115 -0.42 -0.99 -12.45
C VAL A 115 -0.36 -0.56 -13.92
N SER A 116 0.74 -0.86 -14.63
CA SER A 116 0.90 -0.45 -16.04
C SER A 116 0.24 -1.39 -17.05
N GLY A 117 -0.08 -2.63 -16.64
CA GLY A 117 -0.61 -3.65 -17.54
C GLY A 117 -2.11 -3.54 -17.87
N GLY A 118 -2.81 -2.48 -17.47
CA GLY A 118 -4.27 -2.44 -17.57
C GLY A 118 -4.90 -1.05 -17.56
N SER A 119 -6.16 -0.99 -17.15
CA SER A 119 -7.01 0.22 -17.18
C SER A 119 -6.80 1.18 -16.00
N ILE A 120 -5.64 1.13 -15.33
CA ILE A 120 -5.34 1.98 -14.17
C ILE A 120 -4.67 3.24 -14.71
N GLN A 121 -5.32 4.40 -14.57
CA GLN A 121 -4.80 5.68 -15.05
C GLN A 121 -4.17 6.51 -13.92
N SER A 122 -4.61 6.29 -12.67
CA SER A 122 -4.12 7.01 -11.49
C SER A 122 -3.85 6.07 -10.32
N VAL A 123 -2.70 6.28 -9.67
CA VAL A 123 -2.26 5.47 -8.53
C VAL A 123 -1.94 6.37 -7.35
N LEU A 124 -2.51 6.05 -6.18
CA LEU A 124 -2.10 6.61 -4.91
C LEU A 124 -1.11 5.65 -4.26
N TRP A 125 0.10 6.12 -3.96
CA TRP A 125 1.14 5.30 -3.35
C TRP A 125 1.24 5.62 -1.86
N HIS A 126 0.95 4.65 -1.01
CA HIS A 126 1.11 4.82 0.43
C HIS A 126 2.56 4.56 0.87
N THR A 127 3.43 5.57 0.75
CA THR A 127 4.89 5.40 0.92
C THR A 127 5.29 4.96 2.32
N SER A 128 4.60 5.38 3.37
CA SER A 128 4.93 5.00 4.76
C SER A 128 4.74 3.51 5.02
N SER A 129 3.86 2.82 4.28
CA SER A 129 3.76 1.35 4.38
C SER A 129 4.99 0.58 3.87
N PHE A 130 5.88 1.24 3.11
CA PHE A 130 7.11 0.64 2.60
C PHE A 130 8.32 0.88 3.51
N VAL A 131 8.20 1.79 4.47
CA VAL A 131 9.25 2.08 5.42
C VAL A 131 9.13 1.06 6.55
N GLY A 132 10.11 0.15 6.65
CA GLY A 132 10.19 -0.76 7.78
C GLY A 132 10.28 -0.01 9.10
N LYS A 133 10.05 -0.70 10.23
CA LYS A 133 10.39 -0.15 11.54
C LYS A 133 11.88 0.16 11.54
N GLN A 134 12.24 1.41 11.24
CA GLN A 134 13.57 1.92 11.48
C GLN A 134 13.91 1.56 12.92
N LYS A 135 14.86 0.64 13.13
CA LYS A 135 15.57 0.62 14.40
C LYS A 135 16.06 2.04 14.58
N SER A 136 15.72 2.65 15.70
CA SER A 136 15.84 4.06 16.08
C SER A 136 17.26 4.66 16.04
N ASN A 137 18.15 4.19 15.18
CA ASN A 137 19.57 4.55 15.12
C ASN A 137 19.95 5.39 13.90
N GLN A 138 18.98 5.93 13.16
CA GLN A 138 19.27 6.99 12.20
C GLN A 138 18.44 8.21 12.55
N SER A 139 18.99 8.99 13.50
CA SER A 139 18.59 10.37 13.67
C SER A 139 18.80 11.14 12.35
N PRO A 140 17.97 12.16 12.04
CA PRO A 140 18.10 12.98 10.82
C PRO A 140 19.46 13.69 10.67
N THR A 141 20.27 13.71 11.73
CA THR A 141 21.60 14.32 11.78
C THR A 141 22.66 13.61 10.93
N ALA A 142 22.49 12.33 10.58
CA ALA A 142 23.51 11.57 9.86
C ALA A 142 23.66 11.97 8.37
N ILE A 143 22.73 12.76 7.81
CA ILE A 143 22.82 13.24 6.42
C ILE A 143 23.61 14.55 6.33
N VAL A 144 23.78 15.28 7.44
CA VAL A 144 24.47 16.59 7.44
C VAL A 144 25.99 16.45 7.54
N GLU A 145 26.53 15.31 7.96
CA GLU A 145 27.99 15.09 8.07
C GLU A 145 28.67 14.52 6.81
N ARG A 146 27.97 14.47 5.66
CA ARG A 146 28.55 13.96 4.40
C ARG A 146 28.50 14.95 3.23
N ILE A 147 28.46 16.25 3.51
CA ILE A 147 28.67 17.31 2.51
C ILE A 147 29.94 18.07 2.86
#